data_AF-A0A0S8CEN9-F1
#
_entry.id   AF-A0A0S8CEN9-F1
#
_cell.length_a   1.000
_cell.length_b   1.000
_cell.length_c   1.000
_cell.angle_alpha   90.00
_cell.angle_beta   90.00
_cell.angle_gamma   90.00
#
_symmetry.space_group_name_H-M   'P 1'
#
loop_
_entity.id
_entity.type
_entity.pdbx_description
1 polymer ?
#
loop_
_entity_poly.entity_id
_entity_poly.type
_entity_poly.pdbx_seq_one_letter_code
_entity_poly.pdbx_strand_id
1 'polypeptide(L)' 'MEIIQEYFLCDDCQNKDFKLIYNFRIKFHGVNFSEDLIYDKLTDELFQCTKCKKTYTRDQVDGVLNEIKKKRRGKG' A
#
# COMPACT_ATOMS: atom_id res chain seq x y z
N MET A 1 16.51 -19.88 20.30
CA MET A 1 16.45 -18.65 19.46
C MET A 1 15.01 -18.20 19.45
N GLU A 2 14.72 -17.00 19.93
CA GLU A 2 13.34 -16.51 20.05
C GLU A 2 12.96 -15.81 18.74
N ILE A 3 11.92 -16.30 18.05
CA ILE A 3 11.43 -15.72 16.80
C ILE A 3 10.32 -14.74 17.17
N ILE A 4 10.57 -13.45 16.93
CA ILE A 4 9.56 -12.40 17.14
C ILE A 4 8.87 -12.13 15.81
N GLN A 5 7.53 -12.23 15.78
CA GLN A 5 6.70 -11.92 14.63
C GLN A 5 5.81 -10.72 14.93
N GLU A 6 5.84 -9.72 14.06
CA GLU A 6 4.94 -8.57 14.11
C GLU A 6 4.27 -8.41 12.74
N TYR A 7 2.99 -8.03 12.77
CA TYR A 7 2.19 -7.85 11.56
C TYR A 7 1.90 -6.37 11.36
N PHE A 8 1.67 -6.00 10.10
CA PHE A 8 0.97 -4.77 9.81
C PHE A 8 -0.48 -4.88 10.32
N LEU A 9 -0.91 -3.92 11.13
CA LEU A 9 -2.26 -3.86 11.68
C LEU A 9 -3.00 -2.67 11.10
N CYS A 10 -4.29 -2.85 10.84
CA CYS A 10 -5.17 -1.76 10.46
C CYS A 10 -5.19 -0.70 11.58
N ASP A 11 -4.86 0.54 11.25
CA ASP A 11 -4.79 1.63 12.24
C ASP A 11 -6.14 1.90 12.92
N ASP A 12 -7.23 1.65 12.21
CA ASP A 12 -8.61 1.92 12.63
C ASP A 12 -9.22 0.80 13.49
N CYS A 13 -9.01 -0.47 13.13
CA CYS A 13 -9.68 -1.60 13.81
C CYS A 13 -8.73 -2.70 14.32
N GLN A 14 -7.42 -2.48 14.24
CA GLN A 14 -6.35 -3.38 14.69
C GLN A 14 -6.38 -4.79 14.06
N ASN A 15 -7.13 -4.97 12.98
CA ASN A 15 -7.18 -6.22 12.23
C ASN A 15 -5.88 -6.44 11.43
N LYS A 16 -5.41 -7.68 11.40
CA LYS A 16 -4.21 -8.08 10.64
C LYS A 16 -4.50 -8.63 9.24
N ASP A 17 -5.77 -8.92 8.94
CA ASP A 17 -6.15 -9.60 7.69
C ASP A 17 -6.57 -8.58 6.61
N PHE A 18 -5.98 -8.72 5.43
CA PHE A 18 -6.19 -7.84 4.29
C PHE A 18 -6.42 -8.65 3.02
N LYS A 19 -7.25 -8.13 2.12
CA LYS A 19 -7.35 -8.62 0.74
C LYS A 19 -6.70 -7.63 -0.22
N LEU A 20 -6.09 -8.14 -1.27
CA LEU A 20 -5.50 -7.31 -2.32
C LEU A 20 -6.56 -6.92 -3.36
N ILE A 21 -6.56 -5.66 -3.76
CA ILE A 21 -7.39 -5.11 -4.82
C ILE A 21 -6.45 -4.53 -5.87
N TYR A 22 -6.62 -4.94 -7.12
CA TYR A 22 -5.94 -4.34 -8.26
C TYR A 22 -6.90 -3.36 -8.94
N ASN A 23 -6.48 -2.11 -9.06
CA ASN A 23 -7.18 -1.11 -9.85
C ASN A 23 -6.43 -0.89 -11.14
N PHE A 24 -7.11 -1.09 -12.28
CA PHE A 24 -6.55 -0.82 -13.60
C PHE A 24 -7.04 0.54 -14.05
N ARG A 25 -6.13 1.48 -14.26
CA ARG A 25 -6.47 2.82 -14.74
C ARG A 25 -5.64 3.21 -15.94
N ILE A 26 -6.18 4.12 -16.73
CA ILE A 26 -5.49 4.79 -17.82
C ILE A 26 -5.36 6.26 -17.45
N LYS A 27 -4.16 6.81 -17.56
CA LYS A 27 -3.88 8.22 -17.30
C LYS A 27 -3.57 8.90 -18.63
N PHE A 28 -4.40 9.85 -19.03
CA PHE A 28 -4.18 10.65 -20.23
C PHE A 28 -3.34 11.88 -19.88
N HIS A 29 -2.33 12.15 -20.70
CA HIS A 29 -1.55 13.38 -20.65
C HIS A 29 -1.95 14.22 -21.86
N GLY A 30 -2.58 15.37 -21.59
CA GLY A 30 -2.80 16.37 -22.63
C GLY A 30 -1.48 17.04 -22.98
N VAL A 31 -1.07 16.95 -24.24
CA VAL A 31 0.06 17.72 -24.75
C VAL A 31 -0.48 18.86 -25.61
N ASN A 32 -0.02 20.09 -25.32
CA ASN A 32 -0.33 21.21 -26.19
C ASN A 32 0.29 20.92 -27.56
N PHE A 33 -0.49 21.11 -28.64
CA PHE A 33 -0.12 21.03 -30.06
C PHE A 33 -0.32 19.70 -30.82
N SER A 34 -1.05 18.69 -30.29
CA SER A 34 -1.54 17.56 -31.10
C SER A 34 -2.93 17.09 -30.65
N GLU A 35 -3.75 16.57 -31.59
CA GLU A 35 -4.99 15.83 -31.28
C GLU A 35 -4.70 14.43 -30.67
N ASP A 36 -3.43 14.02 -30.61
CA ASP A 36 -3.00 12.74 -30.05
C ASP A 36 -2.89 12.79 -28.52
N LEU A 37 -3.70 11.95 -27.85
CA LEU A 37 -3.63 11.71 -26.41
C LEU A 37 -2.53 10.68 -26.08
N ILE A 38 -1.48 11.10 -25.39
CA ILE A 38 -0.53 10.17 -24.78
C ILE A 38 -1.19 9.56 -23.54
N TYR A 39 -1.09 8.25 -23.36
CA TYR A 39 -1.66 7.58 -22.19
C TYR A 39 -0.71 6.58 -21.53
N ASP A 40 -0.80 6.50 -20.21
CA ASP A 40 -0.17 5.45 -19.40
C ASP A 40 -1.24 4.48 -18.90
N LYS A 41 -1.01 3.17 -19.09
CA LYS A 41 -1.78 2.15 -18.39
C LYS A 41 -1.08 1.85 -17.06
N LEU A 42 -1.82 1.97 -15.96
CA LEU A 42 -1.31 1.79 -14.60
C LEU A 42 -2.15 0.73 -13.89
N THR A 43 -1.47 -0.09 -13.10
CA THR A 43 -2.09 -1.03 -12.17
C THR A 43 -1.72 -0.58 -10.77
N ASP A 44 -2.70 -0.14 -9.98
CA ASP A 44 -2.50 0.21 -8.58
C ASP A 44 -2.83 -0.99 -7.69
N GLU A 45 -1.98 -1.24 -6.69
CA GLU A 45 -2.19 -2.26 -5.65
C GLU A 45 -2.70 -1.63 -4.35
N LEU A 46 -3.87 -2.08 -3.89
CA LEU A 46 -4.47 -1.64 -2.63
C LEU A 46 -4.73 -2.82 -1.69
N PHE A 47 -4.34 -2.67 -0.43
CA PHE A 47 -4.60 -3.61 0.65
C PHE A 47 -5.85 -3.17 1.41
N GLN A 48 -6.96 -3.89 1.24
CA GLN A 48 -8.21 -3.59 1.94
C GLN A 48 -8.33 -4.44 3.21
N CYS A 49 -8.52 -3.79 4.35
CA CYS A 49 -8.83 -4.46 5.61
C CYS A 49 -10.10 -5.29 5.48
N THR A 50 -10.06 -6.58 5.84
CA THR A 50 -11.23 -7.46 5.71
C THR A 50 -12.36 -7.08 6.66
N LYS A 51 -12.04 -6.40 7.78
CA LYS A 51 -12.98 -5.97 8.83
C LYS A 51 -13.63 -4.61 8.54
N CYS A 52 -12.88 -3.51 8.56
CA CYS A 52 -13.43 -2.15 8.40
C CYS A 52 -13.40 -1.60 6.96
N LYS A 53 -12.87 -2.36 5.99
CA LYS A 53 -12.76 -1.99 4.57
C LYS A 53 -11.86 -0.80 4.26
N LYS A 54 -11.17 -0.22 5.25
CA LYS A 54 -10.11 0.78 5.01
C LYS A 54 -9.01 0.21 4.10
N THR A 55 -8.53 1.02 3.17
CA THR A 55 -7.54 0.62 2.15
C THR A 55 -6.20 1.30 2.37
N TYR A 56 -5.12 0.61 2.01
CA TYR A 56 -3.75 1.08 2.10
C TYR A 56 -3.02 0.82 0.79
N THR A 57 -2.11 1.71 0.42
CA THR A 57 -1.17 1.49 -0.68
C THR A 57 0.00 0.61 -0.23
N ARG A 58 0.73 0.04 -1.19
CA ARG A 58 2.00 -0.67 -0.91
C ARG A 58 2.96 0.18 -0.08
N ASP A 59 3.17 1.43 -0.46
CA ASP A 59 4.09 2.35 0.22
C ASP A 59 3.71 2.60 1.68
N GLN A 60 2.41 2.69 1.98
CA GLN A 60 1.93 2.84 3.36
C GLN A 60 2.21 1.59 4.20
N VAL A 61 1.97 0.40 3.65
CA VAL A 61 2.24 -0.87 4.34
C VAL A 61 3.74 -1.01 4.59
N ASP A 62 4.56 -0.82 3.57
CA ASP A 62 6.02 -0.93 3.66
C ASP A 62 6.62 0.11 4.60
N GLY A 63 6.07 1.33 4.61
CA GLY A 63 6.41 2.37 5.56
C GLY A 63 6.23 1.92 7.02
N VAL A 64 5.07 1.36 7.36
CA VAL A 64 4.80 0.87 8.73
C VAL A 64 5.69 -0.32 9.10
N LEU A 65 5.91 -1.27 8.18
CA LEU A 65 6.82 -2.40 8.42
C LEU A 65 8.26 -1.94 8.64
N ASN A 66 8.71 -0.91 7.92
CA ASN A 66 10.02 -0.30 8.13
C ASN A 66 10.13 0.36 9.52
N GLU A 67 9.07 1.00 10.02
CA GLU A 67 9.05 1.55 11.38
C GLU A 67 9.10 0.45 12.46
N ILE A 68 8.39 -0.66 12.26
CA ILE A 68 8.49 -1.84 13.15
C ILE A 68 9.94 -2.35 13.19
N LYS A 69 10.59 -2.47 12.03
CA LYS A 69 11.98 -2.88 11.91
C LYS A 69 12.94 -1.93 12.62
N LYS A 70 12.75 -0.61 12.50
CA LYS A 70 13.56 0.40 13.18
C LYS A 70 13.42 0.31 14.70
N LYS A 71 12.19 0.20 15.22
CA LYS A 71 11.93 0.06 16.67
C LYS A 71 12.63 -1.15 17.29
N ARG A 72 12.77 -2.25 16.54
CA ARG A 72 13.51 -3.44 16.98
C ARG A 72 15.02 -3.29 16.90
N ARG A 73 15.53 -2.56 15.90
CA ARG A 73 16.97 -2.26 15.76
C ARG A 73 17.49 -1.27 16.80
N GLY A 74 16.65 -0.36 17.30
CA GLY A 74 17.00 0.63 18.33
C GLY A 74 16.90 0.17 19.79
N LYS A 75 16.68 -1.13 20.04
CA LYS A 75 16.77 -1.75 21.39
C LYS A 75 18.10 -2.50 21.57
N GLY A 76 19.19 -1.96 21.01
CA GLY A 76 20.57 -2.40 21.25
C GLY A 76 21.32 -1.32 22.00
#